data_AF-A0A7X5I6V4-F1
#
_entry.id   AF-A0A7X5I6V4-F1
#
_cell.length_a   1.000
_cell.length_b   1.000
_cell.length_c   1.000
_cell.angle_alpha   90.00
_cell.angle_beta   90.00
_cell.angle_gamma   90.00
#
_symmetry.space_group_name_H-M   'P 1'
#
loop_
_entity.id
_entity.type
_entity.pdbx_description
1 polymer ?
#
loop_
_entity_poly.entity_id
_entity_poly.type
_entity_poly.pdbx_seq_one_letter_code
_entity_poly.pdbx_strand_id
1 'polypeptide(L)' 'MQKWGKRVKKKKAKRILLRLHEAGGCDAQDDYSKGWDEAITEAIKIVEEETGIRIEEVLD' A
#
# COMPACT_ATOMS: atom_id res chain seq x y z
N MET A 1 22.16 -15.70 5.84
CA MET A 1 21.76 -14.87 4.68
C MET A 1 20.24 -14.68 4.53
N GLN A 2 19.42 -15.74 4.61
CA GLN A 2 17.98 -15.68 4.25
C GLN A 2 17.12 -14.70 5.08
N LYS A 3 17.36 -14.58 6.40
CA LYS A 3 16.59 -13.68 7.29
C LYS A 3 16.74 -12.20 6.93
N TRP A 4 17.91 -11.79 6.42
CA TRP A 4 18.18 -10.40 6.03
C TRP A 4 17.42 -10.01 4.76
N GLY A 5 17.41 -10.89 3.76
CA GLY A 5 16.66 -10.69 2.51
C GLY A 5 15.15 -10.54 2.74
N LYS A 6 14.56 -11.38 3.61
CA LYS A 6 13.13 -11.25 3.99
C LYS A 6 12.85 -9.92 4.69
N ARG A 7 13.72 -9.47 5.60
CA ARG A 7 13.57 -8.21 6.33
C ARG A 7 13.66 -6.99 5.40
N VAL A 8 14.54 -7.02 4.39
CA VAL A 8 14.64 -5.96 3.37
C VAL A 8 13.40 -5.93 2.47
N LYS A 9 12.88 -7.09 2.05
CA LYS A 9 11.63 -7.18 1.27
C LYS A 9 10.43 -6.61 2.04
N LYS A 10 10.27 -6.97 3.31
CA LYS A 10 9.21 -6.40 4.18
C LYS A 10 9.32 -4.87 4.31
N LYS A 11 10.53 -4.33 4.54
CA LYS A 11 10.74 -2.86 4.58
C LYS A 11 10.39 -2.16 3.26
N LYS A 12 10.64 -2.79 2.11
CA LYS A 12 10.27 -2.24 0.80
C LYS A 12 8.76 -2.24 0.61
N ALA A 13 8.08 -3.34 0.92
CA ALA A 13 6.62 -3.45 0.83
C ALA A 13 5.93 -2.36 1.67
N LYS A 14 6.33 -2.21 2.95
CA LYS A 14 5.80 -1.16 3.83
C LYS A 14 5.95 0.26 3.25
N ARG A 15 7.09 0.57 2.63
CA ARG A 15 7.29 1.89 2.00
C ARG A 15 6.45 2.10 0.74
N ILE A 16 6.19 1.05 -0.03
CA ILE A 16 5.33 1.13 -1.21
C ILE A 16 3.90 1.41 -0.76
N LEU A 17 3.41 0.63 0.21
CA LEU A 17 2.08 0.80 0.81
C LEU A 17 1.87 2.23 1.35
N LEU A 18 2.81 2.76 2.13
CA LEU A 18 2.72 4.13 2.62
C LEU A 18 2.62 5.16 1.49
N ARG A 19 3.48 5.04 0.47
CA ARG A 19 3.49 5.98 -0.66
C ARG A 19 2.23 5.92 -1.52
N LEU A 20 1.60 4.75 -1.62
CA LEU A 20 0.32 4.60 -2.31
C LEU A 20 -0.78 5.30 -1.52
N HIS A 21 -0.88 5.04 -0.21
CA HIS A 21 -1.84 5.71 0.67
C HIS A 21 -1.66 7.24 0.69
N GLU A 22 -0.42 7.74 0.69
CA GLU A 22 -0.15 9.19 0.59
C GLU A 22 -0.54 9.79 -0.77
N ALA A 23 -0.57 8.98 -1.83
CA ALA A 23 -0.96 9.41 -3.17
C ALA A 23 -2.50 9.41 -3.38
N GLY A 24 -3.25 8.68 -2.56
CA GLY A 24 -4.71 8.56 -2.65
C GLY A 24 -5.26 7.38 -1.85
N GLY A 25 -6.56 7.11 -2.02
CA GLY A 25 -7.29 6.14 -1.21
C GLY A 25 -7.73 6.73 0.14
N CYS A 26 -7.98 8.04 0.18
CA CYS A 26 -8.41 8.77 1.36
C CYS A 26 -9.82 9.33 1.12
N ASP A 27 -10.77 8.41 0.91
CA ASP A 27 -12.21 8.62 0.76
C ASP A 27 -12.60 9.98 0.14
N ALA A 28 -12.05 10.29 -1.03
CA ALA A 28 -12.32 11.53 -1.70
C ALA A 28 -13.82 11.71 -2.00
N GLN A 29 -14.31 12.94 -1.84
CA GLN A 29 -15.74 13.23 -1.90
C GLN A 29 -16.20 13.70 -3.29
N ASP A 30 -15.31 14.25 -4.12
CA ASP A 30 -15.63 14.64 -5.49
C ASP A 30 -15.52 13.47 -6.47
N ASP A 31 -16.39 13.43 -7.47
CA ASP A 31 -16.55 12.27 -8.35
C ASP A 31 -15.33 11.97 -9.23
N TYR A 32 -14.53 12.99 -9.56
CA TYR A 32 -13.30 12.79 -10.30
C TYR A 32 -12.23 12.11 -9.43
N SER A 33 -12.05 12.60 -8.20
CA SER A 33 -11.09 12.04 -7.25
C SER A 33 -11.49 10.65 -6.72
N LYS A 34 -12.77 10.29 -6.72
CA LYS A 34 -13.23 8.92 -6.36
C LYS A 34 -12.61 7.85 -7.25
N GLY A 35 -12.58 8.07 -8.58
CA GLY A 35 -11.99 7.10 -9.50
C GLY A 35 -10.48 6.94 -9.30
N TRP A 36 -9.79 8.02 -8.91
CA TRP A 36 -8.38 7.97 -8.52
C TRP A 36 -8.18 7.17 -7.23
N ASP A 37 -9.00 7.43 -6.21
CA ASP A 37 -8.92 6.72 -4.92
C ASP A 37 -9.26 5.23 -5.04
N GLU A 38 -10.22 4.87 -5.89
CA GLU A 38 -10.52 3.46 -6.20
C GLU A 38 -9.31 2.78 -6.86
N ALA A 39 -8.65 3.44 -7.82
CA ALA A 39 -7.47 2.90 -8.47
C ALA A 39 -6.29 2.73 -7.49
N ILE A 40 -6.08 3.70 -6.59
CA ILE A 40 -5.05 3.60 -5.55
C ILE A 40 -5.39 2.49 -4.54
N THR A 41 -6.64 2.35 -4.16
CA THR A 41 -7.12 1.27 -3.29
C THR A 41 -6.83 -0.10 -3.90
N GLU A 42 -7.06 -0.26 -5.20
CA GLU A 42 -6.75 -1.52 -5.89
C GLU A 42 -5.25 -1.79 -5.97
N ALA A 43 -4.43 -0.76 -6.21
CA ALA A 43 -2.98 -0.89 -6.17
C ALA A 43 -2.46 -1.31 -4.78
N ILE A 44 -3.07 -0.81 -3.70
CA ILE A 44 -2.76 -1.23 -2.33
C ILE A 44 -3.03 -2.73 -2.17
N LYS A 45 -4.23 -3.22 -2.54
CA LYS A 45 -4.58 -4.66 -2.43
C LYS A 45 -3.60 -5.57 -3.15
N ILE A 46 -3.20 -5.22 -4.38
CA ILE A 46 -2.21 -6.02 -5.14
C ILE A 46 -0.89 -6.15 -4.37
N VAL A 47 -0.42 -5.06 -3.73
CA VAL A 47 0.79 -5.10 -2.92
C VAL A 47 0.60 -5.95 -1.66
N GLU A 48 -0.57 -5.88 -1.03
CA GLU A 48 -0.89 -6.72 0.12
C GLU A 48 -0.88 -8.21 -0.25
N GLU A 49 -1.52 -8.58 -1.37
CA GLU A 49 -1.58 -9.96 -1.88
C GLU A 49 -0.19 -10.52 -2.22
N GLU A 50 0.62 -9.75 -2.96
CA GLU A 50 1.96 -10.18 -3.40
C GLU A 50 2.98 -10.26 -2.27
N THR A 51 2.78 -9.50 -1.19
CA THR A 51 3.78 -9.37 -0.12
C THR A 51 3.36 -9.98 1.21
N GLY A 52 2.06 -10.21 1.40
CA GLY A 52 1.46 -10.62 2.67
C GLY A 52 1.58 -9.57 3.77
N ILE A 53 1.89 -8.31 3.42
CA ILE A 53 1.99 -7.19 4.36
C ILE A 53 0.77 -6.31 4.19
N ARG A 54 0.09 -6.05 5.30
CA ARG A 54 -1.15 -5.28 5.37
C ARG A 54 -0.88 -3.77 5.50
N ILE A 55 -1.70 -2.93 4.89
CA ILE A 55 -1.59 -1.46 5.02
C ILE A 55 -1.79 -1.02 6.47
N GLU A 56 -2.61 -1.74 7.23
CA GLU A 56 -2.82 -1.51 8.66
C GLU A 56 -1.51 -1.68 9.46
N GLU A 57 -0.63 -2.62 9.08
CA GLU A 57 0.70 -2.76 9.72
C GLU A 57 1.66 -1.59 9.42
N VAL A 58 1.29 -0.68 8.52
CA VAL A 58 2.10 0.47 8.10
C VAL A 58 1.58 1.76 8.73
N LEU A 59 0.27 1.87 8.91
CA LEU A 59 -0.40 3.05 9.48
C LEU A 59 -0.52 2.99 11.01
N ASP A 60 -0.44 1.80 11.61
CA ASP A 60 -0.24 1.58 13.07
C ASP A 60 1.18 1.98 13.54
#